data_AF-A0A815R503-F1
#
_entry.id   AF-A0A815R503-F1
#
_cell.length_a   1.000
_cell.length_b   1.000
_cell.length_c   1.000
_cell.angle_alpha   90.00
_cell.angle_beta   90.00
_cell.angle_gamma   90.00
#
_symmetry.space_group_name_H-M   'P 1'
#
loop_
_entity.id
_entity.type
_entity.pdbx_description
1 polymer ?
#
loop_
_entity_poly.entity_id
_entity_poly.type
_entity_poly.pdbx_seq_one_letter_code
_entity_poly.pdbx_strand_id
1 'polypeptide(L)'
;ATFNGWLEIMADATDAKEIDAQPEYEINVYSLVYFVLFIIFGSFLTLNLFVGVIIDNFNEQKRKLRANGPIDILMTEDQKKYYNAMKKMSNKKPTKALSRPRFALPRFLFDLTTNQKFDTFIMICIFLNMLCMCLEHYNQSDTYDLVLEYIDRFFVAM
;
A
#
# COMPACT_ATOMS: atom_id res chain seq x y z
N ALA A 1 11.69 16.16 -16.03
CA ALA A 1 12.25 16.80 -14.83
C ALA A 1 11.81 16.01 -13.59
N THR A 2 12.72 15.68 -12.68
CA THR A 2 12.43 14.81 -11.51
C THR A 2 12.05 15.59 -10.25
N PHE A 3 11.92 16.92 -10.34
CA PHE A 3 11.63 17.85 -9.22
C PHE A 3 12.62 17.77 -8.04
N ASN A 4 13.79 17.17 -8.22
CA ASN A 4 14.88 17.18 -7.24
C ASN A 4 15.88 18.27 -7.65
N GLY A 5 16.28 19.14 -6.71
CA GLY A 5 17.20 20.25 -6.96
C GLY A 5 16.64 21.40 -7.80
N TRP A 6 15.36 21.34 -8.20
CA TRP A 6 14.74 22.37 -9.06
C TRP A 6 14.57 23.73 -8.36
N LEU A 7 14.39 23.73 -7.03
CA LEU A 7 14.25 24.96 -6.25
C LEU A 7 15.53 25.81 -6.29
N GLU A 8 16.70 25.18 -6.13
CA GLU A 8 18.00 25.87 -6.19
C GLU A 8 18.23 26.48 -7.59
N ILE A 9 17.98 25.70 -8.64
CA ILE A 9 18.14 26.16 -10.03
C ILE A 9 17.17 27.31 -10.35
N MET A 10 15.93 27.26 -9.85
CA MET A 10 14.96 28.35 -10.04
C MET A 10 15.34 29.60 -9.25
N ALA A 11 15.89 29.44 -8.04
CA ALA A 11 16.39 30.55 -7.24
C ALA A 11 17.56 31.24 -7.96
N ASP A 12 18.56 30.48 -8.40
CA ASP A 12 19.71 31.00 -9.16
C ASP A 12 19.27 31.71 -10.45
N ALA A 13 18.27 31.17 -11.15
CA ALA A 13 17.73 31.77 -12.36
C ALA A 13 16.89 33.05 -12.10
N THR A 14 16.23 33.13 -10.94
CA THR A 14 15.44 34.29 -10.53
C THR A 14 16.35 35.44 -10.08
N ASP A 15 17.50 35.12 -9.50
CA ASP A 15 18.48 36.11 -9.04
C ASP A 15 19.50 36.51 -10.14
N ALA A 16 19.45 35.87 -11.31
CA ALA A 16 20.37 36.11 -12.41
C ALA A 16 20.16 37.47 -13.11
N LYS A 17 21.26 38.19 -13.35
CA LYS A 17 21.27 39.54 -13.95
C LYS A 17 21.94 39.57 -15.33
N GLU A 18 23.15 40.11 -15.42
CA GLU A 18 23.96 40.18 -16.65
C GLU A 18 25.20 39.29 -16.51
N ILE A 19 25.86 39.01 -17.63
CA ILE A 19 27.11 38.26 -17.63
C ILE A 19 28.15 39.04 -16.81
N ASP A 20 28.85 38.35 -15.91
CA ASP A 20 29.85 38.90 -14.98
C ASP A 20 29.31 39.86 -13.88
N ALA A 21 27.99 39.91 -13.67
CA ALA A 21 27.38 40.63 -12.54
C ALA A 21 27.00 39.66 -11.40
N GLN A 22 27.17 40.09 -10.14
CA GLN A 22 26.71 39.32 -8.97
C GLN A 22 25.18 39.21 -8.97
N PRO A 23 24.59 38.03 -8.68
CA PRO A 23 23.15 37.86 -8.53
C PRO A 23 22.56 38.77 -7.45
N GLU A 24 21.33 39.23 -7.70
CA GLU A 24 20.58 40.12 -6.82
C GLU A 24 19.19 39.53 -6.62
N TYR A 25 18.70 39.57 -5.37
CA TYR A 25 17.46 38.91 -4.97
C TYR A 25 16.27 39.37 -5.84
N GLU A 26 15.61 38.41 -6.49
CA GLU A 26 14.38 38.60 -7.27
C GLU A 26 14.50 39.63 -8.42
N ILE A 27 15.67 39.78 -9.04
CA ILE A 27 15.85 40.71 -10.17
C ILE A 27 15.18 40.24 -11.47
N ASN A 28 15.11 38.93 -11.71
CA ASN A 28 14.56 38.31 -12.92
C ASN A 28 13.42 37.33 -12.60
N VAL A 29 12.38 37.82 -11.93
CA VAL A 29 11.18 37.03 -11.55
C VAL A 29 10.47 36.42 -12.77
N TYR A 30 10.58 37.02 -13.96
CA TYR A 30 9.98 36.50 -15.18
C TYR A 30 10.58 35.16 -15.63
N SER A 31 11.77 34.79 -15.16
CA SER A 31 12.36 33.47 -15.38
C SER A 31 11.48 32.32 -14.85
N LEU A 32 10.67 32.56 -13.81
CA LEU A 32 9.72 31.56 -13.28
C LEU A 32 8.70 31.11 -14.33
N VAL A 33 8.28 32.02 -15.22
CA VAL A 33 7.34 31.69 -16.31
C VAL A 33 7.95 30.63 -17.25
N TYR A 34 9.25 30.71 -17.51
CA TYR A 34 9.96 29.69 -18.30
C TYR A 34 9.87 28.32 -17.63
N PHE A 35 10.12 28.22 -16.32
CA PHE A 35 10.03 26.94 -15.59
C PHE A 35 8.61 26.38 -15.56
N VAL A 36 7.60 27.22 -15.37
CA VAL A 36 6.19 26.80 -15.41
C VAL A 36 5.83 26.22 -16.78
N LEU A 37 6.19 26.92 -17.87
CA LEU A 37 5.95 26.43 -19.23
C LEU A 37 6.74 25.14 -19.50
N PHE A 38 7.99 25.05 -19.05
CA PHE A 38 8.81 23.85 -19.20
C PHE A 38 8.25 22.64 -18.44
N ILE A 39 7.68 22.84 -17.25
CA ILE A 39 7.05 21.76 -16.49
C ILE A 39 5.78 21.26 -17.21
N ILE A 40 4.94 22.17 -17.70
CA ILE A 40 3.69 21.83 -18.40
C ILE A 40 4.00 21.15 -19.75
N PHE A 41 4.80 21.79 -20.61
CA PHE A 41 5.03 21.31 -21.97
C PHE A 41 6.19 20.32 -22.07
N GLY A 42 7.26 20.50 -21.31
CA GLY A 42 8.45 19.66 -21.39
C GLY A 42 8.35 18.41 -20.52
N SER A 43 7.75 18.49 -19.34
CA SER A 43 7.66 17.35 -18.42
C SER A 43 6.32 16.62 -18.50
N PHE A 44 5.19 17.33 -18.37
CA PHE A 44 3.88 16.67 -18.34
C PHE A 44 3.51 16.05 -19.70
N LEU A 45 3.68 16.78 -20.80
CA LEU A 45 3.42 16.24 -22.14
C LEU A 45 4.35 15.06 -22.48
N THR A 46 5.66 15.22 -22.26
CA THR A 46 6.65 14.16 -22.53
C THR A 46 6.38 12.91 -21.70
N LEU A 47 6.06 13.06 -20.41
CA LEU A 47 5.74 11.93 -19.53
C LEU A 47 4.47 11.23 -20.00
N ASN A 48 3.41 11.97 -20.31
CA ASN A 48 2.15 11.39 -20.79
C ASN A 48 2.32 10.66 -22.12
N LEU A 49 3.08 11.23 -23.06
CA LEU A 49 3.40 10.57 -24.33
C LEU A 49 4.21 9.28 -24.10
N PHE A 50 5.23 9.34 -23.24
CA PHE A 50 6.07 8.19 -22.92
C PHE A 50 5.27 7.05 -22.27
N VAL A 51 4.45 7.35 -21.26
CA VAL A 51 3.57 6.37 -20.62
C VAL A 51 2.55 5.80 -21.62
N GLY A 52 1.98 6.65 -22.49
CA GLY A 52 1.09 6.20 -23.57
C GLY A 52 1.74 5.18 -24.50
N VAL A 53 2.93 5.50 -25.02
CA VAL A 53 3.69 4.61 -25.91
C VAL A 53 4.05 3.28 -25.21
N ILE A 54 4.45 3.32 -23.94
CA ILE A 54 4.75 2.11 -23.16
C ILE A 54 3.51 1.25 -22.98
N ILE A 55 2.38 1.84 -22.59
CA ILE A 55 1.12 1.12 -22.37
C ILE A 55 0.64 0.51 -23.68
N ASP A 56 0.69 1.26 -24.78
CA ASP A 56 0.30 0.77 -26.11
C ASP A 56 1.20 -0.40 -26.55
N ASN A 57 2.52 -0.28 -26.34
CA ASN A 57 3.45 -1.36 -26.63
C ASN A 57 3.19 -2.61 -25.78
N PHE A 58 2.95 -2.45 -24.47
CA PHE A 58 2.63 -3.55 -23.57
C PHE A 58 1.29 -4.23 -23.96
N ASN A 59 0.29 -3.43 -24.33
CA ASN A 59 -0.98 -3.93 -24.84
C ASN A 59 -0.80 -4.66 -26.17
N GLU A 60 0.07 -4.19 -27.06
CA GLU A 60 0.38 -4.88 -28.31
C GLU A 60 1.05 -6.24 -28.06
N GLN A 61 2.04 -6.28 -27.17
CA GLN A 61 2.68 -7.54 -26.75
C GLN A 61 1.66 -8.51 -26.13
N LYS A 62 0.77 -8.00 -25.26
CA LYS A 62 -0.34 -8.77 -24.69
C LYS A 62 -1.32 -9.28 -25.73
N ARG A 63 -1.56 -8.51 -26.81
CA ARG A 63 -2.39 -8.96 -27.94
C ARG A 63 -1.71 -10.05 -28.76
N LYS A 64 -0.40 -9.95 -28.99
CA LYS A 64 0.39 -10.96 -29.71
C LYS A 64 0.48 -12.28 -28.94
N LEU A 65 0.55 -12.22 -27.61
CA LEU A 65 0.62 -13.39 -26.72
C LEU A 65 -0.75 -13.94 -26.26
N ARG A 66 -1.85 -13.54 -26.93
CA ARG A 66 -3.27 -13.86 -26.61
C ARG A 66 -3.63 -15.35 -26.42
N ALA A 67 -2.75 -16.30 -26.71
CA ALA A 67 -2.98 -17.69 -26.36
C ALA A 67 -3.04 -17.91 -24.83
N ASN A 68 -2.43 -17.01 -24.06
CA ASN A 68 -2.13 -17.20 -22.66
C ASN A 68 -2.28 -15.83 -21.97
N GLY A 69 -3.42 -15.58 -21.31
CA GLY A 69 -3.68 -14.62 -20.22
C GLY A 69 -3.04 -13.21 -20.18
N PRO A 70 -3.74 -12.19 -19.65
CA PRO A 70 -3.23 -10.83 -19.52
C PRO A 70 -1.96 -10.65 -18.66
N ILE A 71 -1.57 -11.65 -17.86
CA ILE A 71 -0.47 -11.61 -16.88
C ILE A 71 0.69 -12.52 -17.32
N ASP A 72 0.51 -13.30 -18.38
CA ASP A 72 1.42 -14.39 -18.73
C ASP A 72 2.74 -13.89 -19.34
N ILE A 73 2.82 -12.62 -19.73
CA ILE A 73 4.06 -11.99 -20.21
C ILE A 73 5.08 -11.79 -19.08
N LEU A 74 4.59 -11.63 -17.85
CA LEU A 74 5.43 -11.32 -16.68
C LEU A 74 5.69 -12.55 -15.79
N MET A 75 5.14 -13.70 -16.18
CA MET A 75 5.18 -14.92 -15.36
C MET A 75 5.90 -16.04 -16.10
N THR A 76 6.73 -16.79 -15.38
CA THR A 76 7.29 -18.04 -15.90
C THR A 76 6.22 -19.14 -15.93
N GLU A 77 6.48 -20.21 -16.69
CA GLU A 77 5.55 -21.34 -16.80
C GLU A 77 5.23 -21.99 -15.45
N ASP A 78 6.20 -22.08 -14.54
CA ASP A 78 6.00 -22.64 -13.21
C ASP A 78 5.18 -21.72 -12.31
N GLN A 79 5.43 -20.40 -12.33
CA GLN A 79 4.61 -19.43 -11.62
C GLN A 79 3.15 -19.47 -12.07
N LYS A 80 2.91 -19.68 -13.37
CA LYS A 80 1.55 -19.83 -13.92
C LYS A 80 0.83 -21.07 -13.38
N LYS A 81 1.53 -22.19 -13.19
CA LYS A 81 0.96 -23.39 -12.56
C LYS A 81 0.53 -23.11 -11.12
N TYR A 82 1.38 -22.46 -10.33
CA TYR A 82 1.06 -22.05 -8.96
C TYR A 82 -0.12 -21.08 -8.91
N TYR A 83 -0.13 -20.06 -9.76
CA TYR A 83 -1.24 -19.11 -9.85
C TYR A 83 -2.57 -19.80 -10.18
N ASN A 84 -2.58 -20.71 -11.16
CA ASN A 84 -3.79 -21.45 -11.52
C ASN A 84 -4.27 -22.38 -10.39
N ALA A 85 -3.35 -22.99 -9.65
CA ALA A 85 -3.67 -23.80 -8.48
C ALA A 85 -4.32 -22.95 -7.37
N MET A 86 -3.73 -21.79 -7.06
CA MET A 86 -4.27 -20.85 -6.05
C MET A 86 -5.64 -20.30 -6.46
N LYS A 87 -5.81 -19.91 -7.73
CA LYS A 87 -7.09 -19.44 -8.27
C LYS A 87 -8.18 -20.51 -8.17
N LYS A 88 -7.84 -21.78 -8.43
CA LYS A 88 -8.77 -22.91 -8.31
C LYS A 88 -9.15 -23.18 -6.84
N MET A 89 -8.21 -23.04 -5.90
CA MET A 89 -8.48 -23.16 -4.47
C MET A 89 -9.40 -22.04 -3.97
N SER A 90 -9.17 -20.80 -4.40
CA SER A 90 -10.03 -19.66 -4.04
C SER A 90 -11.48 -19.83 -4.49
N ASN A 91 -11.71 -20.51 -5.61
CA ASN A 91 -13.06 -20.75 -6.14
C ASN A 91 -13.76 -21.97 -5.52
N LYS A 92 -13.06 -22.76 -4.69
CA LYS A 92 -13.65 -23.94 -4.05
C LYS A 92 -14.22 -23.53 -2.70
N LYS A 93 -15.55 -23.63 -2.54
CA LYS A 93 -16.17 -23.47 -1.23
C LYS A 93 -15.65 -24.57 -0.29
N PRO A 94 -15.30 -24.24 0.96
CA PRO A 94 -14.90 -25.25 1.93
C PRO A 94 -16.09 -26.19 2.21
N THR A 95 -15.91 -27.49 2.01
CA THR A 95 -16.96 -28.50 2.25
C THR A 95 -16.56 -29.51 3.32
N LYS A 96 -17.01 -29.25 4.55
CA LYS A 96 -17.89 -30.10 5.39
C LYS A 96 -17.86 -29.47 6.79
N ALA A 97 -19.02 -29.01 7.27
CA ALA A 97 -19.17 -28.65 8.67
C ALA A 97 -18.82 -29.89 9.52
N LEU A 98 -17.97 -29.70 10.52
CA LEU A 98 -17.54 -30.74 11.46
C LEU A 98 -18.77 -31.42 12.07
N SER A 99 -18.74 -32.75 12.17
CA SER A 99 -19.81 -33.51 12.82
C SER A 99 -19.88 -33.15 14.31
N ARG A 100 -21.06 -32.80 14.80
CA ARG A 100 -21.29 -32.41 16.20
C ARG A 100 -20.90 -33.53 17.18
N PRO A 101 -20.16 -33.25 18.26
CA PRO A 101 -19.77 -34.26 19.26
C PRO A 101 -20.96 -34.96 19.95
N ARG A 102 -20.75 -36.20 20.42
CA ARG A 102 -21.79 -37.04 21.03
C ARG A 102 -22.05 -36.71 22.52
N PHE A 103 -21.02 -36.30 23.27
CA PHE A 103 -21.10 -35.99 24.71
C PHE A 103 -21.56 -34.55 24.98
N ALA A 104 -22.23 -34.32 26.11
CA ALA A 104 -22.86 -33.04 26.44
C ALA A 104 -21.88 -31.87 26.60
N LEU A 105 -20.78 -32.05 27.33
CA LEU A 105 -19.80 -30.99 27.57
C LEU A 105 -19.05 -30.55 26.28
N PRO A 106 -18.49 -31.47 25.47
CA PRO A 106 -17.90 -31.11 24.19
C PRO A 106 -18.90 -30.52 23.19
N ARG A 107 -20.16 -30.94 23.27
CA ARG A 107 -21.24 -30.37 22.44
C ARG A 107 -21.52 -28.92 22.80
N PHE A 108 -21.58 -28.59 24.09
CA PHE A 108 -21.76 -27.20 24.54
C PHE A 108 -20.61 -26.30 24.07
N LEU A 109 -19.35 -26.73 24.24
CA LEU A 109 -18.19 -25.98 23.76
C LEU A 109 -18.20 -25.82 22.23
N PHE A 110 -18.55 -26.88 21.49
CA PHE A 110 -18.68 -26.82 20.04
C PHE A 110 -19.74 -25.83 19.57
N ASP A 111 -20.91 -25.83 20.21
CA ASP A 111 -21.99 -24.90 19.87
C ASP A 111 -21.63 -23.45 20.23
N LEU A 112 -20.84 -23.24 21.28
CA LEU A 112 -20.33 -21.92 21.67
C LEU A 112 -19.31 -21.38 20.66
N THR A 113 -18.29 -22.17 20.31
CA THR A 113 -17.20 -21.74 19.40
C THR A 113 -17.63 -21.67 17.94
N THR A 114 -18.65 -22.42 17.54
CA THR A 114 -19.19 -22.40 16.16
C THR A 114 -20.20 -21.26 15.96
N ASN A 115 -20.58 -20.54 17.01
CA ASN A 115 -21.55 -19.44 16.92
C ASN A 115 -20.91 -18.17 16.34
N GLN A 116 -21.57 -17.55 15.35
CA GLN A 116 -21.13 -16.28 14.76
C GLN A 116 -20.94 -15.16 15.80
N LYS A 117 -21.73 -15.14 16.89
CA LYS A 117 -21.58 -14.15 17.95
C LYS A 117 -20.24 -14.28 18.70
N PHE A 118 -19.75 -15.50 18.85
CA PHE A 118 -18.45 -15.76 19.47
C PHE A 118 -17.32 -15.29 18.54
N ASP A 119 -17.44 -15.55 17.24
CA ASP A 119 -16.50 -15.04 16.23
C ASP A 119 -16.43 -13.50 16.22
N THR A 120 -17.59 -12.82 16.25
CA THR A 120 -17.65 -11.36 16.38
C THR A 120 -16.98 -10.86 17.66
N PHE A 121 -17.16 -11.56 18.79
CA PHE A 121 -16.52 -11.21 20.06
C PHE A 121 -14.99 -11.29 19.95
N ILE A 122 -14.45 -12.38 19.39
CA ILE A 122 -13.00 -12.54 19.20
C ILE A 122 -12.45 -11.46 18.26
N MET A 123 -13.15 -11.14 17.17
CA MET A 123 -12.75 -10.04 16.27
C MET A 123 -12.67 -8.69 16.99
N ILE A 124 -13.61 -8.39 17.90
CA ILE A 124 -13.57 -7.17 18.71
C ILE A 124 -12.37 -7.19 19.66
N CYS A 125 -12.07 -8.32 20.31
CA CYS A 125 -10.90 -8.44 21.18
C CYS A 125 -9.58 -8.20 20.43
N ILE A 126 -9.42 -8.77 19.22
CA ILE A 126 -8.24 -8.54 18.37
C ILE A 126 -8.10 -7.06 18.01
N PHE A 127 -9.21 -6.40 17.66
CA PHE A 127 -9.21 -4.98 17.34
C PHE A 127 -8.84 -4.12 18.55
N LEU A 128 -9.39 -4.41 19.73
CA LEU A 128 -9.06 -3.70 20.97
C LEU A 128 -7.59 -3.89 21.36
N ASN A 129 -7.05 -5.11 21.21
CA ASN A 129 -5.63 -5.38 21.45
C ASN A 129 -4.73 -4.56 20.51
N MET A 130 -5.09 -4.46 19.22
CA MET A 130 -4.37 -3.64 18.26
C MET A 130 -4.43 -2.14 18.63
N LEU A 131 -5.57 -1.65 19.13
CA LEU A 131 -5.68 -0.29 19.64
C LEU A 131 -4.80 -0.07 20.87
N CYS A 132 -4.73 -1.02 21.80
CA CYS A 132 -3.85 -0.93 22.97
C CYS A 132 -2.38 -0.77 22.56
N MET A 133 -1.91 -1.53 21.56
CA MET A 133 -0.57 -1.37 20.98
C MET A 133 -0.37 -0.01 20.32
N CYS A 134 -1.39 0.55 19.66
CA CYS A 134 -1.30 1.88 19.05
C CYS A 134 -1.27 3.04 20.06
N LEU A 135 -1.66 2.80 21.32
CA LEU A 135 -1.70 3.81 22.37
C LEU A 135 -0.34 3.99 23.08
N GLU A 136 0.65 3.16 22.77
CA GLU A 136 2.03 3.31 23.24
C GLU A 136 2.68 4.54 22.62
N HIS A 137 3.35 5.36 23.43
CA HIS A 137 4.06 6.54 22.95
C HIS A 137 5.36 6.79 23.71
N TYR A 138 6.27 7.54 23.09
CA TYR A 138 7.54 7.91 23.70
C TYR A 138 7.34 8.83 24.92
N ASN A 139 8.12 8.61 26.00
CA ASN A 139 8.02 9.30 27.30
C ASN A 139 6.63 9.21 27.96
N GLN A 140 6.05 8.02 28.00
CA GLN A 140 4.86 7.77 28.82
C GLN A 140 5.21 7.66 30.31
N SER A 141 4.24 7.94 31.18
CA SER A 141 4.43 7.85 32.64
C SER A 141 4.49 6.39 33.09
N ASP A 142 5.28 6.08 34.12
CA ASP A 142 5.41 4.72 34.69
C ASP A 142 4.05 4.07 35.02
N THR A 143 3.06 4.86 35.45
CA THR A 143 1.71 4.37 35.73
C THR A 143 0.94 3.94 34.48
N TYR A 144 1.19 4.61 33.35
CA TYR A 144 0.57 4.30 32.06
C TYR A 144 1.20 3.06 31.43
N ASP A 145 2.53 2.94 31.51
CA ASP A 145 3.27 1.72 31.14
C ASP A 145 2.73 0.49 31.87
N LEU A 146 2.58 0.59 33.19
CA LEU A 146 2.09 -0.51 34.01
C LEU A 146 0.66 -0.92 33.63
N VAL A 147 -0.22 0.05 33.35
CA VAL A 147 -1.61 -0.23 32.93
C VAL A 147 -1.64 -0.91 31.56
N LEU A 148 -0.85 -0.43 30.60
CA LEU A 148 -0.74 -1.09 29.29
C LEU A 148 -0.18 -2.51 29.40
N GLU A 149 0.83 -2.73 30.26
CA GLU A 149 1.39 -4.07 30.51
C GLU A 149 0.36 -5.04 31.10
N TYR A 150 -0.48 -4.59 32.05
CA TYR A 150 -1.56 -5.43 32.57
C TYR A 150 -2.61 -5.76 31.50
N ILE A 151 -2.93 -4.80 30.63
CA ILE A 151 -3.88 -4.99 29.53
C ILE A 151 -3.31 -5.98 28.49
N ASP A 152 -2.05 -5.86 28.11
CA ASP A 152 -1.38 -6.79 27.20
C ASP A 152 -1.37 -8.23 27.76
N ARG A 153 -0.98 -8.39 29.03
CA ARG A 153 -1.03 -9.71 29.70
C ARG A 153 -2.44 -10.29 29.76
N PHE A 154 -3.47 -9.47 29.93
CA PHE A 154 -4.87 -9.90 29.88
C PHE A 154 -5.24 -10.42 28.49
N PHE A 155 -4.87 -9.71 27.41
CA PHE A 155 -5.13 -10.15 26.05
C PHE A 155 -4.35 -11.41 25.66
N VAL A 156 -3.14 -11.62 26.20
CA VAL A 156 -2.36 -12.85 25.99
C VAL A 156 -2.97 -14.07 26.69
N ALA A 157 -3.63 -13.87 27.84
CA ALA A 157 -4.25 -14.95 28.61
C ALA A 157 -5.67 -15.33 28.14
N MET A 158 -6.34 -14.43 27.41
CA MET A 158 -7.68 -14.60 26.84
C MET A 158 -7.65 -15.52 25.62
#